data_AF-A0A935YMQ6-F1
#
_entry.id   AF-A0A935YMQ6-F1
#
_cell.length_a   1.000
_cell.length_b   1.000
_cell.length_c   1.000
_cell.angle_alpha   90.00
_cell.angle_beta   90.00
_cell.angle_gamma   90.00
#
_symmetry.space_group_name_H-M   'P 1'
#
loop_
_entity.id
_entity.type
_entity.pdbx_description
1 polymer ?
#
loop_
_entity_poly.entity_id
_entity_poly.type
_entity_poly.pdbx_seq_one_letter_code
_entity_poly.pdbx_strand_id
1 'polypeptide(L)'
;MRLLGVFHRRAEKSAAHALYRAIVRQSRLPEFYATHGVPDTPDGRFDLIVAHTVLVMRRLHRMPSRTRALSQALFDLMFADMDQNLREMGVGDLAVGKRIKAMAKGFYGRLAAYDRALTAENGDDLKTALCRNLYRKANFEDGQVAAVATYLRREAERLDAEPLDALLAGRLRFDAPAIQPVEARDA
;
A
#
# COMPACT_ATOMS: atom_id res chain seq x y z
N MET A 1 -33.61 -13.73 9.86
CA MET A 1 -32.15 -13.96 9.69
C MET A 1 -31.43 -13.00 8.71
N ARG A 2 -32.04 -11.89 8.26
CA ARG A 2 -31.46 -10.97 7.24
C ARG A 2 -30.75 -9.72 7.83
N LEU A 3 -30.99 -9.41 9.11
CA LEU A 3 -30.48 -8.21 9.79
C LEU A 3 -28.99 -8.30 10.15
N LEU A 4 -28.53 -9.44 10.69
CA LEU A 4 -27.13 -9.63 11.10
C LEU A 4 -26.14 -9.44 9.94
N GLY A 5 -26.49 -9.89 8.72
CA GLY A 5 -25.65 -9.71 7.53
C GLY A 5 -25.54 -8.26 7.04
N VAL A 6 -26.54 -7.41 7.32
CA VAL A 6 -26.51 -5.98 6.99
C VAL A 6 -25.61 -5.22 7.98
N PHE A 7 -25.68 -5.56 9.26
CA PHE A 7 -24.81 -4.95 10.28
C PHE A 7 -23.34 -5.32 10.10
N HIS A 8 -23.05 -6.59 9.76
CA HIS A 8 -21.69 -7.04 9.43
C HIS A 8 -21.14 -6.23 8.25
N ARG A 9 -21.84 -6.20 7.11
CA ARG A 9 -21.44 -5.41 5.93
C ARG A 9 -21.17 -3.93 6.23
N ARG A 10 -21.92 -3.34 7.16
CA ARG A 10 -21.68 -1.95 7.60
C ARG A 10 -20.40 -1.82 8.43
N ALA A 11 -20.12 -2.79 9.29
CA ALA A 11 -18.89 -2.85 10.07
C ALA A 11 -17.66 -3.02 9.17
N GLU A 12 -17.66 -3.96 8.21
CA GLU A 12 -16.53 -4.11 7.27
C GLU A 12 -16.29 -2.85 6.45
N LYS A 13 -17.36 -2.19 5.96
CA LYS A 13 -17.23 -0.92 5.25
C LYS A 13 -16.60 0.14 6.16
N SER A 14 -17.07 0.28 7.40
CA SER A 14 -16.51 1.26 8.34
C SER A 14 -15.03 0.99 8.63
N ALA A 15 -14.67 -0.28 8.84
CA ALA A 15 -13.29 -0.70 9.04
C ALA A 15 -12.44 -0.41 7.80
N ALA A 16 -12.90 -0.77 6.60
CA ALA A 16 -12.21 -0.48 5.33
C ALA A 16 -11.93 1.02 5.17
N HIS A 17 -12.89 1.89 5.48
CA HIS A 17 -12.66 3.34 5.46
C HIS A 17 -11.60 3.79 6.46
N ALA A 18 -11.61 3.25 7.68
CA ALA A 18 -10.62 3.59 8.69
C ALA A 18 -9.20 3.14 8.29
N LEU A 19 -9.07 1.90 7.79
CA LEU A 19 -7.82 1.36 7.26
C LEU A 19 -7.33 2.20 6.08
N TYR A 20 -8.20 2.49 5.12
CA TYR A 20 -7.84 3.26 3.93
C TYR A 20 -7.39 4.68 4.27
N ARG A 21 -8.07 5.38 5.19
CA ARG A 21 -7.61 6.70 5.67
C ARG A 21 -6.22 6.62 6.31
N ALA A 22 -5.94 5.59 7.10
CA ALA A 22 -4.62 5.40 7.70
C ALA A 22 -3.54 5.13 6.64
N ILE A 23 -3.85 4.29 5.65
CA ILE A 23 -2.99 4.04 4.48
C ILE A 23 -2.69 5.33 3.73
N VAL A 24 -3.73 6.09 3.35
CA VAL A 24 -3.56 7.34 2.59
C VAL A 24 -2.73 8.34 3.38
N ARG A 25 -3.05 8.54 4.67
CA ARG A 25 -2.29 9.44 5.55
C ARG A 25 -0.82 9.04 5.63
N GLN A 26 -0.54 7.75 5.82
CA GLN A 26 0.84 7.25 5.86
C GLN A 26 1.55 7.45 4.53
N SER A 27 0.90 7.08 3.43
CA SER A 27 1.50 7.15 2.09
C SER A 27 1.85 8.57 1.66
N ARG A 28 1.25 9.60 2.29
CA ARG A 28 1.47 11.03 2.01
C ARG A 28 2.49 11.70 2.92
N LEU A 29 3.17 10.95 3.79
CA LEU A 29 4.22 11.51 4.63
C LEU A 29 5.34 12.12 3.75
N PRO A 30 5.71 13.40 3.96
CA PRO A 30 6.66 14.12 3.10
C PRO A 30 8.00 13.43 2.93
N GLU A 31 8.44 12.69 3.96
CA GLU A 31 9.73 12.00 4.01
C GLU A 31 9.90 11.00 2.86
N PHE A 32 8.82 10.35 2.41
CA PHE A 32 8.90 9.43 1.27
C PHE A 32 9.37 10.13 0.00
N TYR A 33 8.96 11.37 -0.19
CA TYR A 33 9.24 12.14 -1.40
C TYR A 33 10.53 12.96 -1.27
N ALA A 34 10.66 13.67 -0.14
CA ALA A 34 11.76 14.61 0.08
C ALA A 34 13.08 13.91 0.45
N THR A 35 13.01 12.82 1.21
CA THR A 35 14.20 12.11 1.72
C THR A 35 14.44 10.82 0.96
N HIS A 36 13.38 10.03 0.76
CA HIS A 36 13.49 8.70 0.17
C HIS A 36 13.28 8.66 -1.35
N GLY A 37 13.24 9.80 -2.03
CA GLY A 37 13.33 9.90 -3.50
C GLY A 37 12.14 9.33 -4.28
N VAL A 38 11.01 9.06 -3.62
CA VAL A 38 9.80 8.64 -4.34
C VAL A 38 9.28 9.84 -5.16
N PRO A 39 8.97 9.69 -6.47
CA PRO A 39 8.47 10.80 -7.26
C PRO A 39 7.18 11.39 -6.69
N ASP A 40 7.16 12.69 -6.39
CA ASP A 40 5.94 13.40 -5.98
C ASP A 40 5.04 13.69 -7.19
N THR A 41 4.46 12.63 -7.73
CA THR A 41 3.56 12.64 -8.89
C THR A 41 2.31 11.83 -8.55
N PRO A 42 1.19 11.99 -9.30
CA PRO A 42 0.01 11.15 -9.09
C PRO A 42 0.31 9.64 -9.12
N ASP A 43 1.19 9.20 -10.04
CA ASP A 43 1.61 7.80 -10.14
C ASP A 43 2.48 7.36 -8.95
N GLY A 44 3.39 8.21 -8.47
CA GLY A 44 4.23 7.91 -7.30
C GLY A 44 3.44 7.88 -5.99
N ARG A 45 2.50 8.82 -5.80
CA ARG A 45 1.56 8.82 -4.67
C ARG A 45 0.69 7.56 -4.68
N PHE A 46 0.19 7.16 -5.85
CA PHE A 46 -0.52 5.90 -6.01
C PHE A 46 0.36 4.70 -5.65
N ASP A 47 1.60 4.64 -6.15
CA ASP A 47 2.49 3.52 -5.90
C ASP A 47 2.81 3.36 -4.39
N LEU A 48 2.87 4.46 -3.61
CA LEU A 48 2.94 4.40 -2.15
C LEU A 48 1.65 3.92 -1.49
N ILE A 49 0.47 4.38 -1.94
CA ILE A 49 -0.83 3.86 -1.45
C ILE A 49 -0.90 2.34 -1.70
N VAL A 50 -0.49 1.88 -2.89
CA VAL A 50 -0.44 0.46 -3.23
C VAL A 50 0.52 -0.29 -2.33
N ALA A 51 1.75 0.21 -2.13
CA ALA A 51 2.73 -0.46 -1.28
C ALA A 51 2.17 -0.73 0.13
N HIS A 52 1.57 0.28 0.76
CA HIS A 52 0.96 0.13 2.09
C HIS A 52 -0.30 -0.75 2.08
N THR A 53 -1.15 -0.62 1.05
CA THR A 53 -2.34 -1.46 0.90
C THR A 53 -1.96 -2.93 0.75
N VAL A 54 -0.88 -3.23 0.02
CA VAL A 54 -0.37 -4.59 -0.17
C VAL A 54 0.03 -5.22 1.17
N LEU A 55 0.67 -4.48 2.08
CA LEU A 55 1.00 -4.99 3.42
C LEU A 55 -0.26 -5.39 4.20
N VAL A 56 -1.29 -4.56 4.16
CA VAL A 56 -2.57 -4.83 4.82
C VAL A 56 -3.28 -6.02 4.18
N MET A 57 -3.34 -6.08 2.84
CA MET A 57 -3.97 -7.19 2.12
C MET A 57 -3.27 -8.52 2.39
N ARG A 58 -1.93 -8.53 2.39
CA ARG A 58 -1.12 -9.71 2.75
C ARG A 58 -1.53 -10.23 4.13
N ARG A 59 -1.64 -9.36 5.12
CA ARG A 59 -2.06 -9.74 6.48
C ARG A 59 -3.49 -10.27 6.54
N LEU A 60 -4.41 -9.64 5.81
CA LEU A 60 -5.81 -10.08 5.74
C LEU A 60 -5.97 -11.43 5.02
N HIS A 61 -5.20 -11.68 3.95
CA HIS A 61 -5.28 -12.91 3.16
C HIS A 61 -4.83 -14.17 3.90
N ARG A 62 -4.17 -14.05 5.06
CA ARG A 62 -3.82 -15.19 5.92
C ARG A 62 -5.03 -15.88 6.56
N MET A 63 -6.16 -15.18 6.71
CA MET A 63 -7.37 -15.71 7.38
C MET A 63 -8.65 -15.36 6.60
N PRO A 64 -8.78 -15.81 5.34
CA PRO A 64 -9.81 -15.34 4.41
C PRO A 64 -11.25 -15.63 4.90
N SER A 65 -11.45 -16.65 5.72
CA SER A 65 -12.75 -16.97 6.33
C SER A 65 -13.29 -15.83 7.21
N ARG A 66 -12.41 -14.99 7.76
CA ARG A 66 -12.79 -13.83 8.61
C ARG A 66 -12.63 -12.49 7.91
N THR A 67 -11.80 -12.40 6.87
CA THR A 67 -11.33 -11.12 6.33
C THR A 67 -11.79 -10.84 4.91
N ARG A 68 -12.33 -11.82 4.17
CA ARG A 68 -12.67 -11.66 2.74
C ARG A 68 -13.54 -10.43 2.46
N ALA A 69 -14.56 -10.18 3.28
CA ALA A 69 -15.44 -9.03 3.10
C ALA A 69 -14.72 -7.69 3.35
N LEU A 70 -13.84 -7.64 4.35
CA LEU A 70 -13.00 -6.47 4.63
C LEU A 70 -11.97 -6.22 3.52
N SER A 71 -11.27 -7.25 3.05
CA SER A 71 -10.33 -7.17 1.93
C SER A 71 -11.01 -6.64 0.68
N GLN A 72 -12.20 -7.15 0.34
CA GLN A 72 -12.97 -6.65 -0.80
C GLN A 72 -13.36 -5.18 -0.61
N ALA A 73 -13.89 -4.82 0.55
CA ALA A 73 -14.29 -3.45 0.84
C ALA A 73 -13.13 -2.45 0.78
N LEU A 74 -11.94 -2.85 1.26
CA LEU A 74 -10.72 -2.02 1.17
C LEU A 74 -10.25 -1.86 -0.29
N PHE A 75 -10.28 -2.93 -1.08
CA PHE A 75 -9.93 -2.89 -2.50
C PHE A 75 -10.89 -1.99 -3.28
N ASP A 76 -12.20 -2.19 -3.11
CA ASP A 76 -13.25 -1.42 -3.78
C ASP A 76 -13.13 0.07 -3.44
N LEU A 77 -12.91 0.39 -2.15
CA LEU A 77 -12.74 1.78 -1.71
C LEU A 77 -11.51 2.44 -2.33
N MET A 78 -10.36 1.76 -2.33
CA MET A 78 -9.14 2.30 -2.94
C MET A 78 -9.31 2.58 -4.44
N PHE A 79 -9.96 1.69 -5.18
CA PHE A 79 -10.19 1.89 -6.61
C PHE A 79 -11.25 2.94 -6.91
N ALA A 80 -12.27 3.07 -6.06
CA ALA A 80 -13.25 4.15 -6.17
C ALA A 80 -12.62 5.52 -5.93
N ASP A 81 -11.77 5.66 -4.91
CA ASP A 81 -11.02 6.90 -4.64
C ASP A 81 -10.12 7.26 -5.82
N MET A 82 -9.46 6.26 -6.41
CA MET A 82 -8.59 6.49 -7.55
C MET A 82 -9.33 6.88 -8.83
N ASP A 83 -10.49 6.26 -9.10
CA ASP A 83 -11.35 6.64 -10.24
C ASP A 83 -11.80 8.10 -10.10
N GLN A 84 -12.21 8.50 -8.89
CA GLN A 84 -12.59 9.86 -8.58
C GLN A 84 -11.41 10.84 -8.78
N ASN A 85 -10.24 10.54 -8.21
CA ASN A 85 -9.05 11.39 -8.35
C ASN A 85 -8.64 11.57 -9.83
N LEU A 86 -8.71 10.52 -10.66
CA LEU A 86 -8.40 10.62 -12.09
C LEU A 86 -9.37 11.55 -12.82
N ARG A 87 -10.67 11.46 -12.53
CA ARG A 87 -11.68 12.34 -13.11
C ARG A 87 -11.48 13.79 -12.68
N GLU A 88 -11.15 14.02 -11.41
CA GLU A 88 -10.85 15.35 -10.87
C GLU A 88 -9.59 15.97 -11.50
N MET A 89 -8.61 15.14 -11.90
CA MET A 89 -7.45 15.57 -12.69
C MET A 89 -7.75 15.77 -14.19
N GLY A 90 -9.02 15.71 -14.60
CA GLY A 90 -9.44 15.96 -15.99
C GLY A 90 -9.25 14.77 -16.94
N VAL A 91 -9.01 13.56 -16.43
CA VAL A 91 -8.99 12.37 -17.29
C VAL A 91 -10.41 12.09 -17.77
N GLY A 92 -10.64 12.26 -19.07
CA GLY A 92 -11.97 12.06 -19.66
C GLY A 92 -12.51 10.64 -19.50
N ASP A 93 -13.85 10.53 -19.51
CA ASP A 93 -14.60 9.28 -19.28
C ASP A 93 -14.18 8.10 -20.16
N LEU A 94 -13.75 8.39 -21.40
CA LEU A 94 -13.29 7.37 -22.34
C LEU A 94 -11.92 6.78 -21.95
N ALA A 95 -11.08 7.56 -21.27
CA ALA A 95 -9.72 7.17 -20.89
C ALA A 95 -9.63 6.64 -19.45
N VAL A 96 -10.50 7.08 -18.55
CA VAL A 96 -10.43 6.72 -17.11
C VAL A 96 -10.54 5.21 -16.91
N GLY A 97 -11.47 4.54 -17.60
CA GLY A 97 -11.64 3.09 -17.50
C GLY A 97 -10.39 2.30 -17.92
N LYS A 98 -9.68 2.77 -18.96
CA LYS A 98 -8.41 2.16 -19.39
C LYS A 98 -7.32 2.36 -18.34
N ARG A 99 -7.26 3.55 -17.74
CA ARG A 99 -6.29 3.88 -16.68
C ARG A 99 -6.53 3.04 -15.42
N ILE A 100 -7.79 2.93 -14.98
CA ILE A 100 -8.18 2.09 -13.84
C ILE A 100 -7.82 0.62 -14.07
N LYS A 101 -8.10 0.07 -15.25
CA LYS A 101 -7.69 -1.31 -15.59
C LYS A 101 -6.18 -1.52 -15.53
N ALA A 102 -5.40 -0.55 -16.04
CA ALA A 102 -3.94 -0.62 -15.98
C ALA A 102 -3.43 -0.56 -14.53
N MET A 103 -4.02 0.31 -13.70
CA MET A 103 -3.68 0.42 -12.28
C MET A 103 -4.08 -0.83 -11.49
N ALA A 104 -5.21 -1.46 -11.80
CA ALA A 104 -5.62 -2.75 -11.24
C ALA A 104 -4.63 -3.87 -11.56
N LYS A 105 -4.21 -3.99 -12.83
CA LYS A 105 -3.17 -4.94 -13.24
C LYS A 105 -1.86 -4.67 -12.49
N GLY A 106 -1.46 -3.40 -12.40
CA GLY A 106 -0.28 -2.98 -11.66
C GLY A 106 -0.37 -3.27 -10.16
N PHE A 107 -1.54 -3.14 -9.56
CA PHE A 107 -1.77 -3.46 -8.15
C PHE A 107 -1.54 -4.95 -7.87
N TYR A 108 -2.20 -5.84 -8.63
CA TYR A 108 -2.05 -7.28 -8.42
C TYR A 108 -0.62 -7.77 -8.70
N GLY A 109 0.05 -7.19 -9.70
CA GLY A 109 1.46 -7.46 -9.95
C GLY A 109 2.36 -7.09 -8.76
N ARG A 110 2.13 -5.92 -8.15
CA ARG A 110 2.87 -5.48 -6.96
C ARG A 110 2.52 -6.29 -5.71
N LEU A 111 1.24 -6.64 -5.52
CA LEU A 111 0.83 -7.54 -4.44
C LEU A 111 1.62 -8.84 -4.48
N ALA A 112 1.66 -9.50 -5.64
CA ALA A 112 2.40 -10.75 -5.81
C ALA A 112 3.93 -10.57 -5.67
N ALA A 113 4.48 -9.49 -6.22
CA ALA A 113 5.92 -9.24 -6.19
C ALA A 113 6.42 -8.88 -4.78
N TYR A 114 5.71 -8.00 -4.08
CA TYR A 114 6.09 -7.57 -2.73
C TYR A 114 5.85 -8.67 -1.71
N ASP A 115 4.74 -9.41 -1.80
CA ASP A 115 4.48 -10.54 -0.90
C ASP A 115 5.60 -11.58 -0.99
N ARG A 116 5.96 -12.00 -2.22
CA ARG A 116 7.08 -12.92 -2.46
C ARG A 116 8.39 -12.39 -1.87
N ALA A 117 8.72 -11.13 -2.15
CA ALA A 117 9.95 -10.50 -1.70
C ALA A 117 10.01 -10.28 -0.17
N LEU A 118 8.86 -10.15 0.49
CA LEU A 118 8.75 -10.04 1.95
C LEU A 118 8.83 -11.41 2.64
N THR A 119 8.53 -12.49 1.93
CA THR A 119 8.65 -13.87 2.44
C THR A 119 9.99 -14.53 2.10
N ALA A 120 10.77 -13.95 1.20
CA ALA A 120 12.07 -14.48 0.81
C ALA A 120 13.12 -14.21 1.90
N GLU A 121 14.06 -15.14 2.06
CA GLU A 121 15.17 -15.01 3.02
C GLU A 121 16.22 -13.97 2.56
N ASN A 122 16.19 -13.55 1.29
CA ASN A 122 17.13 -12.60 0.71
C ASN A 122 16.63 -11.13 0.78
N GLY A 123 17.54 -10.23 1.19
CA GLY A 123 17.26 -8.81 1.37
C GLY A 123 17.02 -8.01 0.08
N ASP A 124 17.40 -8.54 -1.08
CA ASP A 124 17.49 -7.77 -2.33
C ASP A 124 16.25 -7.86 -3.23
N ASP A 125 15.40 -8.87 -3.04
CA ASP A 125 14.21 -9.07 -3.87
C ASP A 125 13.23 -7.91 -3.73
N LEU A 126 13.08 -7.37 -2.51
CA LEU A 126 12.18 -6.24 -2.26
C LEU A 126 12.73 -4.95 -2.86
N LYS A 127 14.04 -4.71 -2.75
CA LYS A 127 14.69 -3.55 -3.40
C LYS A 127 14.45 -3.62 -4.91
N THR A 128 14.69 -4.78 -5.52
CA THR A 128 14.47 -5.01 -6.95
C THR A 128 13.02 -4.76 -7.35
N ALA A 129 12.06 -5.25 -6.56
CA ALA A 129 10.65 -5.01 -6.81
C ALA A 129 10.28 -3.52 -6.69
N LEU A 130 10.84 -2.79 -5.73
CA LEU A 130 10.62 -1.35 -5.55
C LEU A 130 11.22 -0.53 -6.69
N CYS A 131 12.44 -0.84 -7.15
CA CYS A 131 13.06 -0.18 -8.31
C CYS A 131 12.18 -0.27 -9.55
N ARG A 132 11.61 -1.46 -9.82
CA ARG A 132 10.75 -1.70 -10.99
C ARG A 132 9.38 -1.02 -10.92
N ASN A 133 8.92 -0.68 -9.72
CA ASN A 133 7.54 -0.27 -9.48
C ASN A 133 7.43 1.15 -8.93
N LEU A 134 7.96 1.39 -7.73
CA LEU A 134 7.83 2.65 -7.00
C LEU A 134 8.76 3.73 -7.56
N TYR A 135 9.98 3.34 -7.92
CA TYR A 135 11.01 4.23 -8.45
C TYR A 135 11.13 4.19 -9.97
N ARG A 136 10.12 3.66 -10.67
CA ARG A 136 10.14 3.55 -12.12
C ARG A 136 10.36 4.95 -12.73
N LYS A 137 11.34 5.06 -13.62
CA LYS A 137 11.67 6.31 -14.32
C LYS A 137 12.06 7.48 -13.40
N ALA A 138 12.44 7.20 -12.15
CA ALA A 138 13.00 8.17 -11.23
C ALA A 138 14.52 8.06 -11.22
N ASN A 139 15.21 9.17 -10.96
CA ASN A 139 16.59 9.12 -10.51
C ASN A 139 16.55 8.94 -9.00
N PHE A 140 17.19 7.90 -8.49
CA PHE A 140 17.24 7.57 -7.07
C PHE A 140 18.63 7.06 -6.70
N GLU A 141 18.98 7.24 -5.43
CA GLU A 141 20.17 6.65 -4.85
C GLU A 141 19.85 5.26 -4.30
N ASP A 142 20.79 4.31 -4.35
CA ASP A 142 20.56 2.95 -3.85
C ASP A 142 20.18 2.94 -2.35
N GLY A 143 20.72 3.89 -1.58
CA GLY A 143 20.39 4.10 -0.16
C GLY A 143 18.92 4.45 0.08
N GLN A 144 18.28 5.21 -0.82
CA GLN A 144 16.87 5.59 -0.72
C GLN A 144 15.95 4.38 -0.88
N VAL A 145 16.24 3.54 -1.89
CA VAL A 145 15.46 2.31 -2.12
C VAL A 145 15.66 1.33 -0.96
N ALA A 146 16.89 1.20 -0.46
CA ALA A 146 17.18 0.37 0.70
C ALA A 146 16.41 0.83 1.94
N ALA A 147 16.34 2.14 2.21
CA ALA A 147 15.59 2.69 3.32
C ALA A 147 14.08 2.36 3.24
N VAL A 148 13.47 2.52 2.07
CA VAL A 148 12.05 2.15 1.87
C VAL A 148 11.83 0.64 1.96
N ALA A 149 12.75 -0.18 1.47
CA ALA A 149 12.67 -1.63 1.61
C ALA A 149 12.71 -2.06 3.09
N THR A 150 13.64 -1.50 3.87
CA THR A 150 13.76 -1.74 5.32
C THR A 150 12.49 -1.30 6.05
N TYR A 151 11.97 -0.11 5.72
CA TYR A 151 10.70 0.37 6.26
C TYR A 151 9.55 -0.60 5.97
N LEU A 152 9.35 -1.02 4.72
CA LEU A 152 8.24 -1.92 4.36
C LEU A 152 8.35 -3.29 5.02
N ARG A 153 9.56 -3.83 5.21
CA ARG A 153 9.79 -5.07 5.98
C ARG A 153 9.36 -4.92 7.43
N ARG A 154 9.85 -3.88 8.10
CA ARG A 154 9.49 -3.58 9.49
C ARG A 154 7.98 -3.46 9.67
N GLU A 155 7.30 -2.76 8.76
CA GLU A 155 5.84 -2.64 8.83
C GLU A 155 5.10 -3.94 8.51
N ALA A 156 5.64 -4.77 7.59
CA ALA A 156 5.09 -6.09 7.32
C ALA A 156 5.16 -7.01 8.55
N GLU A 157 6.31 -7.05 9.22
CA GLU A 157 6.53 -7.82 10.45
C GLU A 157 5.62 -7.35 11.58
N ARG A 158 5.48 -6.03 11.76
CA ARG A 158 4.58 -5.45 12.76
C ARG A 158 3.13 -5.84 12.49
N LEU A 159 2.67 -5.72 11.24
CA LEU A 159 1.30 -6.09 10.86
C LEU A 159 1.04 -7.59 11.05
N ASP A 160 2.06 -8.42 10.81
CA ASP A 160 2.00 -9.85 11.05
C ASP A 160 1.86 -10.19 12.53
N ALA A 161 2.50 -9.42 13.41
CA ALA A 161 2.39 -9.56 14.86
C ALA A 161 1.09 -8.96 15.44
N GLU A 162 0.47 -8.01 14.75
CA GLU A 162 -0.75 -7.34 15.22
C GLU A 162 -1.95 -8.33 15.28
N PRO A 163 -2.75 -8.30 16.36
CA PRO A 163 -3.98 -9.08 16.45
C PRO A 163 -4.93 -8.76 15.30
N LEU A 164 -5.46 -9.80 14.63
CA LEU A 164 -6.36 -9.60 13.48
C LEU A 164 -7.57 -8.73 13.84
N ASP A 165 -8.05 -8.82 15.07
CA ASP A 165 -9.22 -8.08 15.56
C ASP A 165 -8.99 -6.56 15.56
N ALA A 166 -7.74 -6.09 15.63
CA ALA A 166 -7.42 -4.68 15.46
C ALA A 166 -7.76 -4.22 14.03
N LEU A 167 -7.33 -4.97 13.01
CA LEU A 167 -7.62 -4.66 11.61
C LEU A 167 -9.11 -4.79 11.30
N LEU A 168 -9.79 -5.81 11.85
CA LEU A 168 -11.24 -5.98 11.71
C LEU A 168 -12.01 -4.80 12.33
N ALA A 169 -11.46 -4.18 13.38
CA ALA A 169 -12.01 -2.97 13.98
C ALA A 169 -11.53 -1.66 13.30
N GLY A 170 -10.79 -1.75 12.19
CA GLY A 170 -10.28 -0.59 11.45
C GLY A 170 -9.09 0.13 12.11
N ARG A 171 -8.44 -0.49 13.09
CA ARG A 171 -7.24 0.04 13.74
C ARG A 171 -6.00 -0.40 12.99
N LEU A 172 -5.26 0.58 12.47
CA LEU A 172 -4.03 0.39 11.72
C LEU A 172 -3.05 1.49 12.08
N ARG A 173 -1.83 1.10 12.43
CA ARG A 173 -0.71 2.01 12.67
C ARG A 173 0.46 1.57 11.82
N PHE A 174 1.02 2.54 11.08
CA PHE A 174 2.35 2.45 10.52
C PHE A 174 3.24 3.39 11.33
N ASP A 175 4.49 3.01 11.53
CA ASP A 175 5.48 3.93 12.10
C ASP A 175 6.00 4.87 10.99
N ALA A 176 6.68 5.97 11.35
CA ALA A 176 7.27 6.85 10.35
C ALA A 176 8.33 6.10 9.51
N PRO A 177 8.47 6.41 8.20
CA PRO A 177 9.61 5.94 7.41
C PRO A 177 10.86 6.57 8.02
N ALA A 178 11.65 5.76 8.72
CA ALA A 178 12.72 6.24 9.59
C ALA A 178 13.65 7.21 8.85
N ILE A 179 14.03 8.28 9.53
CA ILE A 179 15.14 9.15 9.14
C ILE A 179 16.40 8.43 9.62
N GLN A 180 16.90 7.46 8.85
CA GLN A 180 18.30 7.07 9.04
C GLN A 180 19.12 7.95 8.09
N PRO A 181 20.08 8.74 8.61
CA PRO A 181 21.07 9.36 7.75
C PRO A 181 21.66 8.26 6.88
N VAL A 182 21.71 8.48 5.57
CA VAL A 182 22.57 7.66 4.72
C VAL A 182 23.97 7.91 5.27
N GLU A 183 24.51 6.97 6.04
CA GLU A 183 25.93 7.00 6.37
C GLU A 183 26.64 6.99 5.02
N ALA A 184 27.27 8.14 4.71
CA ALA A 184 28.12 8.27 3.55
C ALA A 184 29.11 7.10 3.63
N ARG A 185 28.99 6.15 2.71
CA ARG A 185 30.04 5.15 2.56
C ARG A 185 31.25 5.92 2.08
N ASP A 186 32.23 6.05 2.97
CA ASP A 186 33.53 6.63 2.68
C ASP A 186 34.09 6.00 1.39
N ALA A 187 34.60 6.89 0.54
CA ALA A 187 35.15 6.62 -0.78
C ALA A 187 36.41 5.73 -0.73
#